data_AF-A0A956DT39-F1
#
_entry.id   AF-A0A956DT39-F1
#
_cell.length_a   1.000
_cell.length_b   1.000
_cell.length_c   1.000
_cell.angle_alpha   90.00
_cell.angle_beta   90.00
_cell.angle_gamma   90.00
#
_symmetry.space_group_name_H-M   'P 1'
#
loop_
_entity.id
_entity.type
_entity.pdbx_description
1 polymer ?
#
loop_
_entity_poly.entity_id
_entity_poly.type
_entity_poly.pdbx_seq_one_letter_code
_entity_poly.pdbx_strand_id
1 'polypeptide(L)'
;MTHPETFKQALEQSLRSSNAAAELVRERQRLIFDRLLARIVAVFGDAVTLKGGLALWMRLARARATRNIDLHLRGAPADLLPKLQRAGRTHLGDFL
;
A
#
# COMPACT_ATOMS: atom_id res chain seq x y z
N MET A 1 18.29 8.34 -15.27
CA MET A 1 17.55 7.15 -14.80
C MET A 1 17.61 7.14 -13.29
N THR A 2 16.48 7.22 -12.58
CA THR A 2 16.44 7.08 -11.12
C THR A 2 16.69 5.62 -10.77
N HIS A 3 17.80 5.32 -10.10
CA HIS A 3 18.09 3.97 -9.61
C HIS A 3 17.14 3.65 -8.43
N PRO A 4 16.58 2.43 -8.31
CA PRO A 4 15.65 2.07 -7.24
C PRO A 4 16.17 2.39 -5.83
N GLU A 5 17.46 2.14 -5.59
CA GLU A 5 18.11 2.41 -4.30
C GLU A 5 18.20 3.93 -4.01
N THR A 6 18.56 4.72 -5.02
CA THR A 6 18.61 6.19 -4.89
C THR A 6 17.23 6.77 -4.59
N PHE A 7 16.18 6.24 -5.23
CA PHE A 7 14.81 6.65 -4.95
C PHE A 7 14.39 6.27 -3.53
N LYS A 8 14.69 5.04 -3.08
CA LYS A 8 14.42 4.60 -1.71
C LYS A 8 15.12 5.49 -0.67
N GLN A 9 16.37 5.86 -0.90
CA GLN A 9 17.12 6.76 -0.01
C GLN A 9 16.48 8.15 0.04
N ALA A 10 16.14 8.73 -1.11
CA ALA A 10 15.49 10.04 -1.19
C ALA A 10 14.11 10.04 -0.51
N LEU A 11 13.34 8.95 -0.68
CA LEU A 11 12.04 8.75 -0.06
C LEU A 11 12.13 8.63 1.46
N GLU A 12 13.07 7.82 1.96
CA GLU A 12 13.32 7.69 3.40
C GLU A 12 13.78 9.01 4.02
N GLN A 13 14.62 9.77 3.32
CA GLN A 13 15.04 11.10 3.76
C GLN A 13 13.85 12.06 3.82
N SER A 14 12.99 12.05 2.80
CA SER A 14 11.77 12.88 2.76
C SER A 14 10.79 12.52 3.89
N LEU A 15 10.60 11.23 4.18
CA LEU A 15 9.75 10.80 5.29
C LEU A 15 10.27 11.33 6.63
N ARG A 16 11.60 11.27 6.85
CA ARG A 16 12.25 11.78 8.07
C ARG A 16 12.16 13.30 8.20
N SER A 17 12.26 14.04 7.10
CA SER A 17 12.19 15.51 7.13
C SER A 17 10.79 16.04 7.40
N SER A 18 9.76 15.32 6.94
CA SER A 18 8.37 15.80 6.96
C SER A 18 7.56 15.32 8.16
N ASN A 19 8.10 14.45 9.01
CA ASN A 19 7.36 13.82 10.10
C ASN A 19 8.14 13.83 11.41
N ALA A 20 7.43 13.96 12.53
CA ALA A 20 7.99 13.72 13.85
C ALA A 20 8.42 12.25 14.00
N ALA A 21 9.45 12.00 14.82
CA ALA A 21 9.99 10.66 15.02
C ALA A 21 8.94 9.61 15.43
N ALA A 22 7.97 10.02 16.26
CA ALA A 22 6.86 9.17 16.70
C ALA A 22 5.92 8.72 15.55
N GLU A 23 5.81 9.51 14.49
CA GLU A 23 4.92 9.25 13.35
C GLU A 23 5.61 8.45 12.22
N LEU A 24 6.95 8.37 12.22
CA LEU A 24 7.70 7.77 11.11
C LEU A 24 7.32 6.32 10.81
N VAL A 25 7.13 5.50 11.84
CA VAL A 25 6.74 4.09 11.66
C VAL A 25 5.36 4.00 11.01
N ARG A 26 4.45 4.86 11.44
CA ARG A 26 3.07 4.94 10.94
C ARG A 26 3.05 5.38 9.47
N GLU A 27 3.80 6.42 9.11
CA GLU A 27 3.85 6.92 7.72
C GLU A 27 4.56 5.97 6.76
N ARG A 28 5.64 5.29 7.20
CA ARG A 28 6.25 4.21 6.42
C ARG A 28 5.26 3.09 6.11
N GLN A 29 4.51 2.66 7.12
CA GLN A 29 3.52 1.61 6.95
C GLN A 29 2.41 2.04 5.98
N ARG A 30 1.92 3.28 6.13
CA ARG A 30 0.92 3.85 5.22
C ARG A 30 1.41 3.85 3.78
N LEU A 31 2.64 4.30 3.54
CA LEU A 31 3.25 4.33 2.22
C LEU A 31 3.33 2.93 1.58
N ILE A 32 3.73 1.92 2.34
CA ILE A 32 3.79 0.52 1.87
C ILE A 32 2.38 0.02 1.51
N PHE A 33 1.39 0.32 2.35
CA PHE A 33 0.01 -0.07 2.11
C PHE A 33 -0.59 0.62 0.89
N ASP A 34 -0.38 1.92 0.73
CA ASP A 34 -0.87 2.69 -0.42
C ASP A 34 -0.31 2.12 -1.74
N ARG A 35 0.99 1.77 -1.78
CA ARG A 35 1.62 1.17 -2.96
C ARG A 35 1.09 -0.23 -3.26
N LEU A 36 0.97 -1.09 -2.26
CA LEU A 36 0.40 -2.43 -2.45
C LEU A 36 -1.06 -2.34 -2.94
N LEU A 37 -1.86 -1.43 -2.37
CA LEU A 37 -3.23 -1.20 -2.82
C LEU A 37 -3.29 -0.71 -4.26
N ALA A 38 -2.39 0.19 -4.68
CA ALA A 38 -2.31 0.62 -6.08
C ALA A 38 -2.05 -0.56 -7.02
N ARG A 39 -1.14 -1.48 -6.68
CA ARG A 39 -0.87 -2.70 -7.46
C ARG A 39 -2.08 -3.64 -7.50
N ILE A 40 -2.78 -3.79 -6.38
CA ILE A 40 -4.00 -4.61 -6.30
C ILE A 40 -5.10 -4.01 -7.19
N VAL A 41 -5.34 -2.69 -7.12
CA VAL A 41 -6.33 -2.01 -7.97
C VAL A 41 -5.95 -2.11 -9.45
N ALA A 42 -4.66 -1.99 -9.80
CA ALA A 42 -4.21 -2.16 -11.18
C ALA A 42 -4.53 -3.55 -11.77
N VAL A 43 -4.57 -4.59 -10.94
CA VAL A 43 -4.82 -5.98 -11.38
C VAL A 43 -6.29 -6.38 -11.25
N PHE A 44 -7.00 -5.92 -10.22
CA PHE A 44 -8.38 -6.32 -9.93
C PHE A 44 -9.43 -5.31 -10.42
N GLY A 45 -9.04 -4.05 -10.70
CA GLY A 45 -9.98 -2.98 -11.05
C GLY A 45 -11.10 -2.86 -10.03
N ASP A 46 -12.35 -2.81 -10.50
CA ASP A 46 -13.52 -2.70 -9.64
C ASP A 46 -13.80 -3.98 -8.82
N ALA A 47 -13.18 -5.12 -9.16
CA ALA A 47 -13.41 -6.41 -8.48
C ALA A 47 -12.78 -6.50 -7.08
N VAL A 48 -12.18 -5.41 -6.58
CA VAL A 48 -11.65 -5.30 -5.23
C VAL A 48 -12.29 -4.12 -4.49
N THR A 49 -12.55 -4.29 -3.21
CA THR A 49 -12.97 -3.19 -2.33
C THR A 49 -12.21 -3.27 -1.02
N LEU A 50 -11.58 -2.16 -0.63
CA LEU A 50 -10.91 -2.02 0.66
C LEU A 50 -11.95 -1.85 1.78
N LYS A 51 -11.74 -2.57 2.89
CA LYS A 51 -12.59 -2.50 4.08
C LYS A 51 -11.74 -2.44 5.36
N GLY A 52 -12.42 -2.51 6.50
CA GLY A 52 -11.78 -2.64 7.81
C GLY A 52 -11.02 -1.40 8.27
N GLY A 53 -10.03 -1.62 9.14
CA GLY A 53 -9.31 -0.53 9.82
C GLY A 53 -8.53 0.38 8.86
N LEU A 54 -7.97 -0.18 7.79
CA LEU A 54 -7.19 0.61 6.83
C LEU A 54 -8.11 1.54 6.01
N ALA A 55 -9.31 1.07 5.65
CA ALA A 55 -10.30 1.92 4.97
C ALA A 55 -10.68 3.16 5.79
N LEU A 56 -10.79 3.00 7.11
CA LEU A 56 -11.05 4.09 8.05
C LEU A 56 -9.82 4.97 8.24
N TRP A 57 -8.64 4.36 8.40
CA TRP A 57 -7.39 5.09 8.55
C TRP A 57 -7.08 6.02 7.37
N MET A 58 -7.40 5.60 6.14
CA MET A 58 -7.26 6.45 4.96
C MET A 58 -8.28 7.61 4.90
N ARG A 59 -9.43 7.48 5.58
CA ARG A 59 -10.55 8.45 5.49
C ARG A 59 -10.67 9.38 6.69
N LEU A 60 -10.18 8.97 7.87
CA LEU A 60 -10.38 9.68 9.12
C LEU A 60 -9.02 9.98 9.77
N ALA A 61 -8.74 11.27 10.00
CA ALA A 61 -7.47 11.71 10.60
C ALA A 61 -7.17 11.04 11.96
N ARG A 62 -8.22 10.77 12.75
CA ARG A 62 -8.16 10.18 14.09
C ARG A 62 -8.26 8.65 14.15
N ALA A 63 -8.32 7.97 13.00
CA ALA A 63 -8.44 6.51 13.01
C ALA A 63 -7.14 5.85 13.50
N ARG A 64 -7.30 4.79 14.30
CA ARG A 64 -6.19 4.00 14.83
C ARG A 64 -5.45 3.32 13.67
N ALA A 65 -4.12 3.32 13.73
CA ALA A 65 -3.31 2.51 12.81
C ALA A 65 -3.68 1.01 12.91
N THR A 66 -3.52 0.29 11.81
CA THR A 66 -3.77 -1.16 11.73
C THR A 66 -2.62 -1.84 11.01
N ARG A 67 -2.43 -3.14 11.27
CA ARG A 67 -1.46 -3.98 10.55
C ARG A 67 -2.10 -4.82 9.44
N ASN A 68 -3.42 -4.81 9.35
CA ASN A 68 -4.17 -5.65 8.41
C ASN A 68 -4.60 -4.85 7.19
N ILE A 69 -4.63 -5.52 6.04
CA ILE A 69 -5.27 -5.06 4.81
C ILE A 69 -6.47 -5.97 4.58
N ASP A 70 -7.67 -5.47 4.89
CA ASP A 70 -8.90 -6.22 4.72
C ASP A 70 -9.49 -5.91 3.34
N LEU A 71 -9.64 -6.93 2.49
CA LEU A 71 -10.18 -6.79 1.14
C LEU A 71 -11.44 -7.62 0.97
N HIS A 72 -12.37 -7.11 0.18
CA HIS A 72 -13.41 -7.92 -0.45
C HIS A 72 -13.03 -8.08 -1.92
N LEU A 73 -12.88 -9.33 -2.37
CA LEU A 73 -12.49 -9.67 -3.74
C LEU A 73 -13.62 -10.44 -4.41
N ARG A 74 -13.94 -10.08 -5.65
CA ARG A 74 -14.95 -10.76 -6.49
C ARG A 74 -14.26 -11.57 -7.57
N GLY A 75 -14.72 -12.80 -7.79
CA GLY A 75 -14.18 -13.72 -8.79
C GLY A 75 -14.25 -15.18 -8.34
N ALA A 76 -13.81 -16.09 -9.21
CA ALA A 76 -13.70 -17.51 -8.86
C ALA A 76 -12.61 -17.70 -7.79
N PRO A 77 -12.87 -18.43 -6.68
CA PRO A 77 -11.91 -18.61 -5.59
C PRO A 77 -10.53 -19.13 -6.04
N ALA A 78 -10.50 -20.04 -7.02
CA ALA A 78 -9.27 -20.59 -7.57
C ALA A 78 -8.36 -19.53 -8.23
N ASP A 79 -8.93 -18.43 -8.72
CA ASP A 79 -8.18 -17.38 -9.42
C ASP A 79 -7.69 -16.27 -8.50
N LEU A 80 -8.24 -16.18 -7.28
CA LEU A 80 -7.97 -15.04 -6.38
C LEU A 80 -6.52 -15.00 -5.91
N LEU A 81 -5.99 -16.12 -5.43
CA LEU A 81 -4.61 -16.18 -4.95
C LEU A 81 -3.59 -15.93 -6.08
N PRO A 82 -3.67 -16.58 -7.27
CA PRO A 82 -2.80 -16.25 -8.39
C PRO A 82 -2.84 -14.78 -8.80
N LYS A 83 -4.05 -14.17 -8.85
CA LYS A 83 -4.18 -12.74 -9.16
C LYS A 83 -3.58 -11.85 -8.08
N LEU A 84 -3.75 -12.17 -6.79
CA LEU A 84 -3.11 -11.44 -5.68
C LEU A 84 -1.59 -11.51 -5.76
N GLN A 85 -1.03 -12.68 -6.06
CA GLN A 85 0.42 -12.82 -6.25
C GLN A 85 0.90 -12.03 -7.48
N ARG A 86 0.13 -11.99 -8.56
CA ARG A 86 0.41 -11.13 -9.73
C ARG A 86 0.39 -9.66 -9.36
N ALA A 87 -0.59 -9.21 -8.57
CA ALA A 87 -0.62 -7.85 -8.05
C ALA A 87 0.65 -7.52 -7.25
N GLY A 88 1.07 -8.40 -6.33
CA GLY A 88 2.30 -8.19 -5.55
C GLY A 88 3.57 -8.04 -6.41
N ARG A 89 3.62 -8.69 -7.58
CA ARG A 89 4.73 -8.62 -8.55
C ARG A 89 4.60 -7.48 -9.57
N THR A 90 3.47 -6.78 -9.59
CA THR A 90 3.23 -5.70 -10.56
C THR A 90 4.13 -4.51 -10.21
N HIS A 91 4.92 -4.03 -11.17
CA HIS A 91 5.78 -2.88 -10.99
C HIS A 91 5.12 -1.64 -11.61
N LEU A 92 4.80 -0.64 -10.79
CA LEU A 92 4.15 0.60 -11.24
C LEU A 92 5.13 1.79 -11.30
N GLY A 93 6.44 1.54 -11.36
CA GLY A 93 7.46 2.58 -11.17
C GLY A 93 7.50 3.15 -9.74
N ASP A 94 6.82 2.50 -8.80
CA ASP A 94 6.59 2.93 -7.42
C ASP A 94 7.66 2.42 -6.45
N PHE A 95 8.93 2.41 -6.88
CA PHE A 95 10.08 1.73 -6.24
C PHE A 95 10.02 1.71 -4.70
N LEU A 96 9.50 0.59 -4.17
CA LEU A 96 9.60 0.00 -2.84
C LEU A 96 9.15 -1.46 -2.96
#